data_AF-A0A9E2Z6U8-F1
#
_entry.id   AF-A0A9E2Z6U8-F1
#
_cell.length_a   1.000
_cell.length_b   1.000
_cell.length_c   1.000
_cell.angle_alpha   90.00
_cell.angle_beta   90.00
_cell.angle_gamma   90.00
#
_symmetry.space_group_name_H-M   'P 1'
#
loop_
_entity.id
_entity.type
_entity.pdbx_description
1 polymer ?
#
loop_
_entity_poly.entity_id
_entity_poly.type
_entity_poly.pdbx_seq_one_letter_code
_entity_poly.pdbx_strand_id
1 'polypeptide(L)' 'GHGVHQCLGQQLARVEMRMGYAALLRGLPGLRLAVDPSQVPMREDMSIYGVHELPITWDVD' A
#
# COMPACT_ATOMS: atom_id res chain seq x y z
N GLY A 1 3.50 -11.96 13.53
CA GLY A 1 3.04 -12.59 14.78
C GLY A 1 3.10 -14.11 14.68
N HIS A 2 3.07 -14.80 15.81
CA HIS A 2 3.20 -16.25 15.93
C HIS A 2 2.35 -16.76 17.12
N GLY A 3 2.11 -18.07 17.16
CA GLY A 3 1.49 -18.74 18.31
C GLY A 3 -0.02 -18.56 18.35
N VAL A 4 -0.61 -18.72 19.53
CA VAL A 4 -2.07 -18.70 19.72
C VAL A 4 -2.72 -17.37 19.35
N HIS A 5 -1.94 -16.28 19.30
CA HIS A 5 -2.38 -14.94 18.89
C HIS A 5 -1.86 -14.56 17.49
N GLN A 6 -1.42 -15.53 16.69
CA GLN A 6 -1.11 -15.25 15.29
C GLN A 6 -2.33 -14.64 14.60
N CYS A 7 -2.09 -13.63 13.75
CA CYS A 7 -3.15 -12.95 13.04
C CYS A 7 -3.96 -13.95 12.21
N LEU A 8 -5.22 -14.14 12.61
CA LEU A 8 -6.16 -15.01 11.91
C LEU A 8 -6.33 -14.58 10.44
N GLY A 9 -6.30 -13.27 10.19
CA GLY A 9 -6.41 -12.67 8.86
C GLY A 9 -5.15 -12.72 8.00
N GLN A 10 -4.02 -13.28 8.47
CA GLN A 10 -2.75 -13.19 7.73
C GLN A 10 -2.81 -13.79 6.31
N GLN A 11 -3.63 -14.82 6.10
CA GLN A 11 -3.76 -15.44 4.77
C GLN A 11 -4.65 -14.59 3.87
N LEU A 12 -5.75 -14.05 4.40
CA LEU A 12 -6.60 -13.11 3.67
C LEU A 12 -5.80 -11.88 3.23
N ALA A 13 -5.07 -11.24 4.16
CA ALA A 13 -4.22 -10.09 3.85
C ALA A 13 -3.21 -10.39 2.73
N ARG A 14 -2.65 -11.62 2.68
CA ARG A 14 -1.75 -12.02 1.58
C ARG A 14 -2.48 -12.18 0.24
N VAL A 15 -3.71 -12.69 0.24
CA VAL A 15 -4.52 -12.79 -0.97
C VAL A 15 -4.90 -11.40 -1.47
N GLU A 16 -5.36 -10.53 -0.58
CA GLU A 16 -5.71 -9.14 -0.87
C GLU A 16 -4.53 -8.37 -1.44
N MET A 17 -3.34 -8.46 -0.82
CA MET A 17 -2.13 -7.81 -1.35
C MET A 17 -1.76 -8.34 -2.74
N ARG A 18 -1.78 -9.65 -2.94
CA ARG A 18 -1.44 -10.24 -4.27
C ARG A 18 -2.39 -9.75 -5.34
N MET A 19 -3.70 -9.79 -5.08
CA MET A 19 -4.71 -9.39 -6.08
C MET A 19 -4.75 -7.88 -6.27
N GLY A 20 -4.72 -7.13 -5.17
CA GLY A 20 -4.75 -5.67 -5.15
C GLY A 20 -3.56 -5.06 -5.89
N TYR A 21 -2.33 -5.46 -5.58
CA TYR A 21 -1.15 -4.93 -6.29
C TYR A 21 -1.14 -5.32 -7.77
N ALA A 22 -1.52 -6.56 -8.08
CA ALA A 22 -1.57 -7.00 -9.47
C ALA A 22 -2.63 -6.23 -10.28
N ALA A 23 -3.80 -5.94 -9.70
CA ALA A 23 -4.84 -5.14 -10.34
C ALA A 23 -4.39 -3.67 -10.49
N LEU A 24 -3.83 -3.08 -9.43
CA LEU A 24 -3.36 -1.70 -9.42
C LEU A 24 -2.32 -1.44 -10.51
N LEU A 25 -1.26 -2.25 -10.56
CA LEU A 25 -0.14 -2.05 -11.50
C LEU A 25 -0.52 -2.33 -12.96
N ARG A 26 -1.54 -3.18 -13.20
CA ARG A 26 -2.09 -3.35 -14.55
C ARG A 26 -3.04 -2.24 -14.96
N GLY A 27 -3.81 -1.69 -14.00
CA GLY A 27 -4.82 -0.68 -14.27
C GLY A 27 -4.26 0.74 -14.43
N LEU A 28 -3.11 1.03 -13.82
CA LEU A 28 -2.45 2.34 -13.84
C LEU A 28 -1.05 2.21 -14.46
N PRO A 29 -0.91 2.26 -15.80
CA PRO A 29 0.39 2.17 -16.46
C PRO A 29 1.29 3.34 -16.06
N GLY A 30 2.58 3.08 -15.84
CA GLY A 30 3.53 4.14 -15.45
C GLY A 30 3.28 4.76 -14.07
N LEU A 31 2.55 4.06 -13.18
CA LEU A 31 2.26 4.49 -11.81
C LEU A 31 3.54 4.91 -11.07
N ARG A 32 3.54 6.13 -10.53
CA ARG A 32 4.64 6.75 -9.77
C ARG A 32 4.10 7.74 -8.75
N LEU A 33 4.95 8.16 -7.81
CA LEU A 33 4.60 9.24 -6.89
C LEU A 33 4.46 10.56 -7.66
N ALA A 34 3.44 11.35 -7.30
CA ALA A 34 3.25 12.69 -7.84
C ALA A 34 4.12 13.75 -7.13
N VAL A 35 4.83 13.35 -6.08
CA VAL A 35 5.69 14.19 -5.23
C VAL A 35 7.01 13.49 -4.96
N ASP A 36 8.01 14.22 -4.45
CA ASP A 36 9.23 13.61 -3.93
C ASP A 36 8.91 12.66 -2.75
N PRO A 37 9.55 11.49 -2.62
CA PRO A 37 9.27 10.55 -1.54
C PRO A 37 9.37 11.15 -0.13
N SER A 38 10.25 12.14 0.08
CA SER A 38 10.41 12.83 1.37
C SER A 38 9.21 13.69 1.77
N GLN A 39 8.30 13.97 0.82
CA GLN A 39 7.10 14.78 1.04
C GLN A 39 5.85 13.94 1.34
N VAL A 40 5.94 12.60 1.28
CA VAL A 40 4.81 11.72 1.62
C VAL A 40 4.54 11.82 3.12
N PRO A 41 3.32 12.22 3.55
CA PRO A 41 3.03 12.38 4.97
C PRO A 41 2.86 11.00 5.62
N MET A 42 3.91 10.56 6.30
CA MET A 42 3.93 9.27 7.01
C MET A 42 3.08 9.34 8.29
N ARG A 43 2.48 8.20 8.67
CA ARG A 43 1.72 8.03 9.91
C ARG A 43 2.65 7.82 11.11
N GLU A 44 3.42 8.84 11.46
CA GLU A 44 4.35 8.80 12.60
C GLU A 44 3.62 8.87 13.95
N ASP A 45 2.36 9.28 13.94
CA ASP A 45 1.47 9.47 15.09
C ASP A 45 0.52 8.28 15.34
N MET A 46 0.69 7.16 14.61
CA MET A 46 -0.21 6.00 14.68
C MET A 46 0.52 4.71 15.06
N SER A 47 -0.19 3.79 15.72
CA SER A 47 0.35 2.48 16.12
C SER A 47 0.59 1.52 14.94
N ILE A 48 -0.11 1.74 13.83
CA ILE A 48 0.08 1.00 12.58
C ILE A 48 0.75 1.94 11.58
N TYR A 49 1.99 1.61 11.21
CA TYR A 49 2.76 2.40 10.25
C TYR A 49 2.10 2.40 8.87
N GLY A 50 2.24 3.51 8.16
CA GLY A 50 1.68 3.72 6.84
C GLY A 50 1.80 5.18 6.41
N VAL A 51 0.95 5.58 5.49
CA VAL A 51 0.86 6.95 4.96
C VAL A 51 -0.52 7.54 5.25
N HIS A 52 -0.57 8.83 5.55
CA HIS A 52 -1.84 9.56 5.66
C HIS A 52 -2.48 9.70 4.28
N GLU A 53 -1.67 10.01 3.28
CA GLU A 53 -2.06 10.03 1.87
C GLU A 53 -0.88 9.54 1.00
N LEU A 54 -1.19 9.03 -0.20
CA LEU A 54 -0.19 8.62 -1.18
C LEU A 54 -0.46 9.34 -2.51
N PRO A 55 0.14 10.52 -2.74
CA PRO A 55 -0.05 11.24 -3.99
C PRO A 55 0.60 10.47 -5.13
N ILE A 56 -0.21 10.06 -6.11
CA ILE A 56 0.24 9.27 -7.27
C ILE A 56 -0.14 9.95 -8.58
N THR A 57 0.61 9.64 -9.62
CA THR A 57 0.29 9.93 -11.02
C THR A 57 0.64 8.71 -11.88
N TRP A 58 0.07 8.63 -13.07
CA TRP A 58 0.26 7.54 -14.00
C TRP A 58 0.15 8.09 -15.42
N ASP A 59 0.50 7.27 -16.40
CA ASP A 59 0.47 7.67 -17.80
C ASP A 59 -0.98 7.69 -18.27
N VAL A 60 -1.43 8.85 -18.74
CA VAL A 60 -2.73 9.04 -19.37
C VAL A 60 -2.49 8.95 -20.87
N ASP A 61 -3.16 8.01 -21.53
CA ASP A 61 -3.29 8.00 -22.98
C ASP A 61 -4.06 9.24 -23.47
#